data_AF-K9SZ09-F1
#
_entry.id   AF-K9SZ09-F1
#
_cell.length_a   1.000
_cell.length_b   1.000
_cell.length_c   1.000
_cell.angle_alpha   90.00
_cell.angle_beta   90.00
_cell.angle_gamma   90.00
#
_symmetry.space_group_name_H-M   'P 1'
#
loop_
_entity.id
_entity.type
_entity.pdbx_description
1 polymer ?
#
loop_
_entity_poly.entity_id
_entity_poly.type
_entity_poly.pdbx_seq_one_letter_code
_entity_poly.pdbx_strand_id
1 'polypeptide(L)'
;MTRLLGRPPKTLEERYFSEIRPKFYKIHGSHHQHGVRKGTTLAQHFDSACQFVLTVSRIAEIPDDKRAVLLAATAVHDLNKLDNQGRNVKTLDRNREFLEQELYRVGVSSLIKNDYDLELARKLIERHSGHNASDGALFLPEDPMIRRVAAILIAADLFDLGIAEKERFRKIENELTVAFGRPSKLFKVSVSQDRGYITALLLGACEEVPAEKGLTTLSIFPDHIIFEGRTFPSGDLTIEIAARWQFKIDSVFGGNIDQLVKATKDGIKISGHAVQHNLDEVLGVVVAQLEKKKAGFKLDKVQTDVKKWGGEKAGEEALTEAANVGLLPVSNAEEFGLSEALKSAYLSYRQVEPELSPSQVWDAIAKHTGLSEAQRFALEPFDAQYARSLFAAKAVTTGIDGAISALRDSLELRKNSRQEQKGSDVSQEIIDAVNRTLNWQVASVLKGDEELDAYVNANPRQRCSLGSTYGETDDVASMPIGTKVQVFSNRLPGGMNGDPRRQADPMTSLGYQLMTVGAFFPAVKKDPPFYLHLALPKGSSPDLLRMWRDWLKDKADTNADGGTVSVNELKLYLENAMEYKSKYLMDETDKYPPLVLK
;
A
#
# COMPACT_ATOMS: atom_id res chain seq x y z
N MET A 1 -25.22 -17.87 -27.09
CA MET A 1 -24.21 -16.88 -27.55
C MET A 1 -22.86 -16.96 -26.81
N THR A 2 -22.80 -17.34 -25.53
CA THR A 2 -21.54 -17.45 -24.76
C THR A 2 -20.57 -18.55 -25.20
N ARG A 3 -21.07 -19.66 -25.78
CA ARG A 3 -20.24 -20.75 -26.33
C ARG A 3 -19.43 -20.37 -27.59
N LEU A 4 -19.75 -19.24 -28.25
CA LEU A 4 -19.09 -18.82 -29.50
C LEU A 4 -17.82 -17.97 -29.27
N LEU A 5 -17.55 -17.51 -28.04
CA LEU A 5 -16.42 -16.60 -27.74
C LEU A 5 -15.29 -17.27 -26.94
N GLY A 6 -15.32 -18.59 -26.74
CA GLY A 6 -14.26 -19.33 -26.03
C GLY A 6 -14.02 -18.90 -24.57
N ARG A 7 -14.88 -18.07 -23.99
CA ARG A 7 -14.76 -17.66 -22.59
C ARG A 7 -15.42 -18.71 -21.70
N PRO A 8 -14.76 -19.14 -20.61
CA PRO A 8 -15.40 -20.01 -19.64
C PRO A 8 -16.68 -19.34 -19.11
N PRO A 9 -17.70 -20.12 -18.71
CA PRO A 9 -18.87 -19.58 -18.05
C PRO A 9 -18.42 -18.82 -16.80
N LYS A 10 -19.05 -17.66 -16.53
CA LYS A 10 -18.72 -16.86 -15.34
C LYS A 10 -18.88 -17.69 -14.07
N THR A 11 -17.93 -17.57 -13.14
CA THR A 11 -18.02 -18.21 -11.82
C THR A 11 -19.16 -17.60 -10.98
N LEU A 12 -19.54 -18.27 -9.90
CA LEU A 12 -20.59 -17.76 -9.00
C LEU A 12 -20.17 -16.44 -8.37
N GLU A 13 -18.89 -16.30 -8.01
CA GLU A 13 -18.28 -15.08 -7.46
C GLU A 13 -18.28 -13.94 -8.48
N GLU A 14 -17.88 -14.20 -9.74
CA GLU A 14 -17.90 -13.19 -10.80
C GLU A 14 -19.32 -12.66 -11.05
N ARG A 15 -20.32 -13.55 -11.06
CA ARG A 15 -21.72 -13.17 -11.16
C ARG A 15 -22.17 -12.36 -9.94
N TYR A 16 -21.77 -12.76 -8.73
CA TYR A 16 -22.08 -12.02 -7.52
C TYR A 16 -21.59 -10.57 -7.58
N PHE A 17 -20.29 -10.36 -7.81
CA PHE A 17 -19.68 -9.03 -7.81
C PHE A 17 -20.13 -8.15 -8.98
N SER A 18 -20.35 -8.73 -10.17
CA SER A 18 -20.71 -7.95 -11.37
C SER A 18 -22.20 -7.71 -11.56
N GLU A 19 -23.09 -8.60 -11.06
CA GLU A 19 -24.52 -8.57 -11.38
C GLU A 19 -25.43 -8.45 -10.14
N ILE A 20 -25.11 -9.16 -9.04
CA ILE A 20 -25.99 -9.25 -7.86
C ILE A 20 -25.69 -8.12 -6.86
N ARG A 21 -24.43 -7.95 -6.45
CA ARG A 21 -24.02 -6.95 -5.47
C ARG A 21 -24.43 -5.52 -5.85
N PRO A 22 -24.29 -5.05 -7.11
CA PRO A 22 -24.77 -3.71 -7.48
C PRO A 22 -26.28 -3.53 -7.29
N LYS A 23 -27.08 -4.59 -7.51
CA LYS A 23 -28.54 -4.56 -7.29
C LYS A 23 -28.87 -4.44 -5.81
N PHE A 24 -28.16 -5.14 -4.92
CA PHE A 24 -28.35 -4.98 -3.47
C PHE A 24 -28.18 -3.53 -3.03
N TYR A 25 -27.08 -2.88 -3.44
CA TYR A 25 -26.85 -1.48 -3.07
C TYR A 25 -27.87 -0.54 -3.70
N LYS A 26 -28.35 -0.83 -4.91
CA LYS A 26 -29.43 -0.06 -5.55
C LYS A 26 -30.77 -0.18 -4.80
N ILE A 27 -31.12 -1.37 -4.29
CA ILE A 27 -32.43 -1.63 -3.68
C ILE A 27 -32.41 -1.35 -2.16
N HIS A 28 -31.32 -1.70 -1.48
CA HIS A 28 -31.22 -1.70 -0.02
C HIS A 28 -30.18 -0.72 0.55
N GLY A 29 -29.48 0.04 -0.29
CA GLY A 29 -28.47 1.00 0.17
C GLY A 29 -29.02 2.16 1.00
N SER A 30 -30.33 2.46 0.89
CA SER A 30 -31.01 3.49 1.69
C SER A 30 -31.77 2.92 2.90
N HIS A 31 -31.82 1.60 3.07
CA HIS A 31 -32.49 0.96 4.20
C HIS A 31 -31.56 0.91 5.41
N HIS A 32 -31.55 1.96 6.21
CA HIS A 32 -30.75 2.05 7.44
C HIS A 32 -31.22 1.05 8.49
N GLN A 33 -30.27 0.37 9.14
CA GLN A 33 -30.54 -0.56 10.24
C GLN A 33 -30.65 0.18 11.59
N HIS A 34 -31.31 -0.45 12.56
CA HIS A 34 -31.51 0.06 13.91
C HIS A 34 -30.92 -0.89 14.97
N GLY A 35 -30.91 -0.47 16.24
CA GLY A 35 -30.40 -1.29 17.36
C GLY A 35 -28.89 -1.56 17.27
N VAL A 36 -28.48 -2.82 17.46
CA VAL A 36 -27.07 -3.25 17.44
C VAL A 36 -26.37 -3.08 16.07
N ARG A 37 -27.14 -2.85 14.99
CA ARG A 37 -26.64 -2.58 13.63
C ARG A 37 -26.79 -1.11 13.21
N LYS A 38 -27.01 -0.17 14.15
CA LYS A 38 -27.13 1.26 13.84
C LYS A 38 -25.88 1.78 13.14
N GLY A 39 -26.05 2.48 12.02
CA GLY A 39 -24.95 3.01 11.21
C GLY A 39 -24.58 2.17 9.99
N THR A 40 -25.18 0.99 9.83
CA THR A 40 -25.08 0.19 8.60
C THR A 40 -26.41 0.15 7.84
N THR A 41 -26.34 -0.26 6.59
CA THR A 41 -27.49 -0.45 5.69
C THR A 41 -27.80 -1.94 5.56
N LEU A 42 -29.04 -2.26 5.20
CA LEU A 42 -29.43 -3.64 4.91
C LEU A 42 -28.61 -4.23 3.74
N ALA A 43 -28.21 -3.40 2.76
CA ALA A 43 -27.30 -3.81 1.69
C ALA A 43 -25.93 -4.24 2.21
N GLN A 44 -25.32 -3.50 3.14
CA GLN A 44 -24.02 -3.86 3.72
C GLN A 44 -24.08 -5.19 4.48
N HIS A 45 -25.17 -5.42 5.22
CA HIS A 45 -25.38 -6.67 5.93
C HIS A 45 -25.48 -7.87 4.98
N PHE A 46 -26.34 -7.77 3.96
CA PHE A 46 -26.46 -8.82 2.95
C PHE A 46 -25.17 -9.02 2.15
N ASP A 47 -24.43 -7.95 1.85
CA ASP A 47 -23.15 -8.04 1.14
C ASP A 47 -22.11 -8.80 1.97
N SER A 48 -21.98 -8.46 3.26
CA SER A 48 -21.11 -9.15 4.21
C SER A 48 -21.43 -10.65 4.29
N ALA A 49 -22.71 -10.99 4.50
CA ALA A 49 -23.16 -12.37 4.59
C ALA A 49 -22.94 -13.14 3.27
N CYS A 50 -23.25 -12.54 2.12
CA CYS A 50 -23.07 -13.17 0.81
C CYS A 50 -21.59 -13.43 0.49
N GLN A 51 -20.69 -12.49 0.80
CA GLN A 51 -19.25 -12.71 0.62
C GLN A 51 -18.74 -13.82 1.55
N PHE A 52 -19.21 -13.85 2.80
CA PHE A 52 -18.84 -14.90 3.75
C PHE A 52 -19.28 -16.29 3.27
N VAL A 53 -20.54 -16.45 2.84
CA VAL A 53 -21.01 -17.77 2.35
C VAL A 53 -20.29 -18.21 1.09
N LEU A 54 -19.92 -17.29 0.18
CA LEU A 54 -19.15 -17.62 -1.02
C LEU A 54 -17.77 -18.19 -0.66
N THR A 55 -17.08 -17.55 0.29
CA THR A 55 -15.77 -17.98 0.79
C THR A 55 -15.87 -19.31 1.53
N VAL A 56 -16.73 -19.40 2.53
CA VAL A 56 -16.82 -20.59 3.40
C VAL A 56 -17.34 -21.81 2.64
N SER A 57 -18.33 -21.65 1.76
CA SER A 57 -18.85 -22.77 0.98
C SER A 57 -17.82 -23.35 0.00
N ARG A 58 -16.90 -22.52 -0.50
CA ARG A 58 -15.75 -22.97 -1.30
C ARG A 58 -14.76 -23.78 -0.46
N ILE A 59 -14.41 -23.28 0.72
CA ILE A 59 -13.49 -23.97 1.66
C ILE A 59 -14.11 -25.29 2.15
N ALA A 60 -15.42 -25.31 2.36
CA ALA A 60 -16.17 -26.51 2.76
C ALA A 60 -16.43 -27.50 1.62
N GLU A 61 -15.97 -27.21 0.39
CA GLU A 61 -16.16 -28.03 -0.80
C GLU A 61 -17.64 -28.36 -1.07
N ILE A 62 -18.52 -27.38 -0.87
CA ILE A 62 -19.95 -27.53 -1.16
C ILE A 62 -20.14 -27.56 -2.69
N PRO A 63 -20.97 -28.47 -3.25
CA PRO A 63 -21.25 -28.51 -4.68
C PRO A 63 -21.82 -27.18 -5.21
N ASP A 64 -21.40 -26.76 -6.41
CA ASP A 64 -21.76 -25.45 -6.98
C ASP A 64 -23.27 -25.23 -7.15
N ASP A 65 -24.06 -26.28 -7.40
CA ASP A 65 -25.52 -26.20 -7.43
C ASP A 65 -26.09 -25.80 -6.07
N LYS A 66 -25.54 -26.36 -4.98
CA LYS A 66 -25.94 -26.01 -3.61
C LYS A 66 -25.38 -24.66 -3.17
N ARG A 67 -24.19 -24.28 -3.63
CA ARG A 67 -23.62 -22.94 -3.40
C ARG A 67 -24.49 -21.84 -4.01
N ALA A 68 -25.02 -22.09 -5.21
CA ALA A 68 -25.93 -21.15 -5.88
C ALA A 68 -27.23 -20.95 -5.09
N VAL A 69 -27.82 -22.03 -4.57
CA VAL A 69 -29.02 -21.97 -3.72
C VAL A 69 -28.73 -21.31 -2.37
N LEU A 70 -27.59 -21.61 -1.75
CA LEU A 70 -27.13 -20.96 -0.53
C LEU A 70 -27.01 -19.44 -0.73
N LEU A 71 -26.33 -18.99 -1.78
CA LEU A 71 -26.20 -17.57 -2.09
C LEU A 71 -27.57 -16.91 -2.29
N ALA A 72 -28.48 -17.57 -3.00
CA ALA A 72 -29.84 -17.08 -3.21
C ALA A 72 -30.62 -16.95 -1.89
N ALA A 73 -30.51 -17.94 -1.00
CA ALA A 73 -31.11 -17.89 0.33
C ALA A 73 -30.51 -16.77 1.19
N THR A 74 -29.18 -16.64 1.22
CA THR A 74 -28.47 -15.58 1.96
C THR A 74 -28.88 -14.18 1.49
N ALA A 75 -29.09 -14.00 0.19
CA ALA A 75 -29.50 -12.72 -0.40
C ALA A 75 -30.83 -12.17 0.14
N VAL A 76 -31.71 -13.03 0.66
CA VAL A 76 -33.06 -12.66 1.10
C VAL A 76 -33.41 -13.22 2.49
N HIS A 77 -32.44 -13.70 3.26
CA HIS A 77 -32.71 -14.48 4.49
C HIS A 77 -33.51 -13.72 5.56
N ASP A 78 -33.28 -12.40 5.69
CA ASP A 78 -34.07 -11.51 6.56
C ASP A 78 -35.38 -11.05 5.86
N LEU A 79 -36.25 -11.97 5.44
CA LEU A 79 -37.48 -11.67 4.70
C LEU A 79 -38.39 -10.65 5.42
N ASN A 80 -38.40 -10.66 6.76
CA ASN A 80 -39.17 -9.72 7.58
C ASN A 80 -38.71 -8.26 7.41
N LYS A 81 -37.44 -8.02 7.01
CA LYS A 81 -36.93 -6.68 6.71
C LYS A 81 -37.27 -6.23 5.29
N LEU A 82 -37.73 -7.15 4.44
CA LEU A 82 -38.15 -6.90 3.06
C LEU A 82 -39.67 -6.68 2.94
N ASP A 83 -40.41 -7.09 3.96
CA ASP A 83 -41.86 -7.00 4.00
C ASP A 83 -42.35 -5.67 4.61
N ASN A 84 -43.15 -4.94 3.83
CA ASN A 84 -43.77 -3.69 4.28
C ASN A 84 -44.89 -3.90 5.32
N GLN A 85 -45.38 -5.14 5.48
CA GLN A 85 -46.45 -5.49 6.41
C GLN A 85 -45.94 -5.99 7.77
N GLY A 86 -44.61 -6.07 7.97
CA GLY A 86 -44.01 -6.48 9.23
C GLY A 86 -44.27 -7.93 9.63
N ARG A 87 -44.57 -8.81 8.66
CA ARG A 87 -44.78 -10.24 8.92
C ARG A 87 -43.46 -10.90 9.34
N ASN A 88 -43.57 -11.97 10.14
CA ASN A 88 -42.39 -12.72 10.58
C ASN A 88 -41.82 -13.58 9.43
N VAL A 89 -40.53 -13.95 9.55
CA VAL A 89 -39.82 -14.73 8.52
C VAL A 89 -40.50 -16.08 8.23
N LYS A 90 -41.01 -16.78 9.26
CA LYS A 90 -41.67 -18.11 9.14
C LYS A 90 -42.98 -18.11 8.36
N THR A 91 -43.65 -16.96 8.31
CA THR A 91 -44.85 -16.77 7.50
C THR A 91 -44.47 -16.43 6.06
N LEU A 92 -43.38 -15.67 5.89
CA LEU A 92 -42.93 -15.15 4.60
C LEU A 92 -42.20 -16.20 3.77
N ASP A 93 -41.36 -17.03 4.38
CA ASP A 93 -40.62 -18.10 3.69
C ASP A 93 -41.56 -19.17 3.12
N ARG A 94 -42.64 -19.51 3.83
CA ARG A 94 -43.70 -20.43 3.39
C ARG A 94 -44.63 -19.83 2.33
N ASN A 95 -44.58 -18.51 2.11
CA ASN A 95 -45.28 -17.87 1.02
C ASN A 95 -44.43 -17.94 -0.26
N ARG A 96 -44.71 -18.96 -1.08
CA ARG A 96 -43.98 -19.23 -2.33
C ARG A 96 -43.92 -18.01 -3.25
N GLU A 97 -45.04 -17.35 -3.48
CA GLU A 97 -45.11 -16.18 -4.37
C GLU A 97 -44.24 -15.03 -3.86
N PHE A 98 -44.27 -14.78 -2.55
CA PHE A 98 -43.45 -13.74 -1.93
C PHE A 98 -41.96 -14.05 -2.05
N LEU A 99 -41.56 -15.28 -1.75
CA LEU A 99 -40.15 -15.70 -1.84
C LEU A 99 -39.62 -15.59 -3.28
N GLU A 100 -40.38 -16.07 -4.27
CA GLU A 100 -40.01 -15.97 -5.69
C GLU A 100 -39.89 -14.50 -6.14
N GLN A 101 -40.80 -13.63 -5.69
CA GLN A 101 -40.76 -12.19 -5.98
C GLN A 101 -39.50 -11.53 -5.41
N GLU A 102 -39.13 -11.81 -4.16
CA GLU A 102 -37.93 -11.21 -3.56
C GLU A 102 -36.64 -11.74 -4.20
N LEU A 103 -36.57 -13.04 -4.52
CA LEU A 103 -35.45 -13.61 -5.27
C LEU A 103 -35.30 -12.97 -6.67
N TYR A 104 -36.41 -12.69 -7.36
CA TYR A 104 -36.39 -11.99 -8.65
C TYR A 104 -35.93 -10.53 -8.48
N ARG A 105 -36.47 -9.84 -7.47
CA ARG A 105 -36.20 -8.43 -7.19
C ARG A 105 -34.70 -8.17 -6.98
N VAL A 106 -34.04 -9.01 -6.19
CA VAL A 106 -32.60 -8.85 -5.92
C VAL A 106 -31.71 -9.49 -7.01
N GLY A 107 -32.31 -10.15 -8.00
CA GLY A 107 -31.63 -10.67 -9.19
C GLY A 107 -30.98 -12.04 -9.01
N VAL A 108 -31.38 -12.82 -8.01
CA VAL A 108 -30.84 -14.16 -7.72
C VAL A 108 -31.79 -15.29 -8.12
N SER A 109 -32.99 -15.00 -8.64
CA SER A 109 -33.95 -16.02 -9.09
C SER A 109 -33.36 -17.03 -10.09
N SER A 110 -32.45 -16.58 -10.96
CA SER A 110 -31.75 -17.46 -11.92
C SER A 110 -30.84 -18.52 -11.29
N LEU A 111 -30.56 -18.42 -9.99
CA LEU A 111 -29.80 -19.42 -9.23
C LEU A 111 -30.69 -20.58 -8.75
N ILE A 112 -32.01 -20.40 -8.75
CA ILE A 112 -33.00 -21.42 -8.41
C ILE A 112 -33.50 -22.05 -9.71
N LYS A 113 -33.20 -23.34 -9.94
CA LYS A 113 -33.50 -23.99 -11.23
C LYS A 113 -34.82 -24.74 -11.24
N ASN A 114 -35.31 -25.14 -10.08
CA ASN A 114 -36.49 -25.98 -9.92
C ASN A 114 -37.09 -25.83 -8.51
N ASP A 115 -38.23 -26.49 -8.28
CA ASP A 115 -38.93 -26.47 -7.00
C ASP A 115 -38.13 -27.06 -5.83
N TYR A 116 -37.22 -28.01 -6.09
CA TYR A 116 -36.35 -28.56 -5.05
C TYR A 116 -35.32 -27.52 -4.58
N ASP A 117 -34.77 -26.73 -5.48
CA ASP A 117 -33.86 -25.63 -5.15
C ASP A 117 -34.59 -24.54 -4.35
N LEU A 118 -35.84 -24.22 -4.73
CA LEU A 118 -36.67 -23.26 -4.01
C LEU A 118 -37.00 -23.73 -2.60
N GLU A 119 -37.36 -25.00 -2.44
CA GLU A 119 -37.63 -25.61 -1.14
C GLU A 119 -36.37 -25.68 -0.28
N LEU A 120 -35.21 -25.94 -0.88
CA LEU A 120 -33.92 -25.85 -0.18
C LEU A 120 -33.65 -24.42 0.28
N ALA A 121 -33.85 -23.42 -0.57
CA ALA A 121 -33.67 -22.02 -0.20
C ALA A 121 -34.58 -21.64 0.98
N ARG A 122 -35.87 -22.02 0.92
CA ARG A 122 -36.83 -21.84 2.02
C ARG A 122 -36.32 -22.48 3.32
N LYS A 123 -35.89 -23.75 3.26
CA LYS A 123 -35.36 -24.50 4.42
C LYS A 123 -34.14 -23.84 5.05
N LEU A 124 -33.27 -23.23 4.24
CA LEU A 124 -32.11 -22.49 4.72
C LEU A 124 -32.54 -21.18 5.39
N ILE A 125 -33.47 -20.44 4.78
CA ILE A 125 -34.03 -19.20 5.34
C ILE A 125 -34.72 -19.49 6.68
N GLU A 126 -35.51 -20.56 6.82
CA GLU A 126 -36.14 -20.90 8.10
C GLU A 126 -35.10 -21.09 9.22
N ARG A 127 -33.96 -21.71 8.87
CA ARG A 127 -32.89 -22.11 9.80
C ARG A 127 -31.88 -21.00 10.14
N HIS A 128 -31.84 -19.89 9.41
CA HIS A 128 -30.75 -18.91 9.51
C HIS A 128 -30.55 -18.33 10.92
N SER A 129 -31.60 -18.29 11.75
CA SER A 129 -31.55 -17.74 13.10
C SER A 129 -31.13 -18.75 14.18
N GLY A 130 -30.71 -19.98 13.82
CA GLY A 130 -30.20 -21.01 14.72
C GLY A 130 -31.20 -21.66 15.71
N HIS A 131 -32.39 -21.06 15.89
CA HIS A 131 -33.40 -21.47 16.88
C HIS A 131 -34.72 -21.95 16.27
N ASN A 132 -34.80 -22.03 14.94
CA ASN A 132 -36.08 -22.12 14.24
C ASN A 132 -36.05 -23.21 13.16
N ALA A 133 -36.17 -24.46 13.56
CA ALA A 133 -36.80 -25.44 12.69
C ALA A 133 -38.20 -25.68 13.27
N SER A 134 -39.24 -25.47 12.48
CA SER A 134 -40.64 -25.77 12.87
C SER A 134 -41.36 -26.59 11.81
N ASP A 135 -40.57 -27.21 10.94
CA ASP A 135 -40.95 -28.08 9.84
C ASP A 135 -41.11 -29.52 10.35
N GLY A 136 -42.10 -30.26 9.85
CA GLY A 136 -42.31 -31.69 10.15
C GLY A 136 -41.14 -32.59 9.75
N ALA A 137 -40.20 -32.12 8.93
CA ALA A 137 -38.93 -32.76 8.63
C ALA A 137 -38.01 -32.91 9.85
N LEU A 138 -38.26 -32.20 10.96
CA LEU A 138 -37.60 -32.44 12.25
C LEU A 138 -37.79 -33.85 12.80
N PHE A 139 -38.89 -34.52 12.41
CA PHE A 139 -39.17 -35.90 12.80
C PHE A 139 -38.45 -36.93 11.92
N LEU A 140 -37.70 -36.48 10.91
CA LEU A 140 -36.88 -37.31 10.04
C LEU A 140 -35.39 -37.03 10.30
N PRO A 141 -34.47 -37.99 10.07
CA PRO A 141 -33.04 -37.72 10.10
C PRO A 141 -32.69 -36.60 9.12
N GLU A 142 -32.10 -35.52 9.62
CA GLU A 142 -31.74 -34.38 8.78
C GLU A 142 -30.61 -34.76 7.81
N ASP A 143 -30.75 -34.37 6.55
CA ASP A 143 -29.70 -34.52 5.54
C ASP A 143 -28.43 -33.79 6.03
N PRO A 144 -27.31 -34.50 6.21
CA PRO A 144 -26.05 -33.89 6.63
C PRO A 144 -25.61 -32.74 5.74
N MET A 145 -25.92 -32.76 4.44
CA MET A 145 -25.61 -31.65 3.53
C MET A 145 -26.42 -30.41 3.85
N ILE A 146 -27.74 -30.54 4.10
CA ILE A 146 -28.59 -29.39 4.48
C ILE A 146 -28.07 -28.79 5.78
N ARG A 147 -27.72 -29.62 6.77
CA ARG A 147 -27.15 -29.16 8.03
C ARG A 147 -25.85 -28.38 7.85
N ARG A 148 -24.94 -28.87 7.00
CA ARG A 148 -23.68 -28.18 6.66
C ARG A 148 -23.94 -26.83 5.99
N VAL A 149 -24.84 -26.79 5.00
CA VAL A 149 -25.16 -25.56 4.26
C VAL A 149 -25.88 -24.54 5.15
N ALA A 150 -26.78 -24.98 6.03
CA ALA A 150 -27.44 -24.11 7.01
C ALA A 150 -26.43 -23.51 8.01
N ALA A 151 -25.47 -24.31 8.51
CA ALA A 151 -24.42 -23.82 9.39
C ALA A 151 -23.60 -22.68 8.76
N ILE A 152 -23.33 -22.76 7.44
CA ILE A 152 -22.63 -21.69 6.71
C ILE A 152 -23.46 -20.39 6.70
N LEU A 153 -24.77 -20.48 6.47
CA LEU A 153 -25.66 -19.31 6.51
C LEU A 153 -25.76 -18.71 7.91
N ILE A 154 -25.88 -19.54 8.95
CA ILE A 154 -25.93 -19.09 10.35
C ILE A 154 -24.60 -18.40 10.72
N ALA A 155 -23.47 -18.99 10.35
CA ALA A 155 -22.14 -18.39 10.55
C ALA A 155 -22.03 -17.03 9.86
N ALA A 156 -22.58 -16.89 8.64
CA ALA A 156 -22.58 -15.63 7.89
C ALA A 156 -23.40 -14.52 8.57
N ASP A 157 -24.60 -14.83 9.08
CA ASP A 157 -25.40 -13.84 9.82
C ASP A 157 -24.73 -13.46 11.15
N LEU A 158 -24.12 -14.43 11.84
CA LEU A 158 -23.35 -14.20 13.07
C LEU A 158 -22.09 -13.35 12.84
N PHE A 159 -21.44 -13.48 11.67
CA PHE A 159 -20.22 -12.75 11.33
C PHE A 159 -20.41 -11.22 11.40
N ASP A 160 -21.58 -10.76 10.95
CA ASP A 160 -21.97 -9.35 10.93
C ASP A 160 -22.83 -8.93 12.15
N LEU A 161 -22.90 -9.77 13.18
CA LEU A 161 -23.69 -9.48 14.39
C LEU A 161 -22.90 -8.56 15.34
N GLY A 162 -23.58 -7.54 15.87
CA GLY A 162 -23.01 -6.55 16.82
C GLY A 162 -22.82 -7.04 18.26
N ILE A 163 -22.48 -8.33 18.45
CA ILE A 163 -22.15 -8.90 19.77
C ILE A 163 -20.63 -8.89 20.01
N ALA A 164 -20.22 -9.03 21.28
CA ALA A 164 -18.82 -8.99 21.67
C ALA A 164 -17.98 -10.03 20.90
N GLU A 165 -16.80 -9.63 20.41
CA GLU A 165 -15.97 -10.43 19.50
C GLU A 165 -15.70 -11.84 20.00
N LYS A 166 -15.32 -12.00 21.27
CA LYS A 166 -15.05 -13.31 21.89
C LYS A 166 -16.27 -14.24 21.86
N GLU A 167 -17.47 -13.72 22.12
CA GLU A 167 -18.70 -14.50 22.05
C GLU A 167 -19.07 -14.82 20.60
N ARG A 168 -18.93 -13.82 19.71
CA ARG A 168 -19.17 -13.93 18.27
C ARG A 168 -18.31 -15.03 17.65
N PHE A 169 -17.00 -14.98 17.89
CA PHE A 169 -16.04 -15.94 17.34
C PHE A 169 -16.36 -17.35 17.79
N ARG A 170 -16.64 -17.55 19.10
CA ARG A 170 -17.03 -18.87 19.60
C ARG A 170 -18.28 -19.42 18.90
N LYS A 171 -19.30 -18.59 18.65
CA LYS A 171 -20.51 -19.02 17.93
C LYS A 171 -20.19 -19.38 16.47
N ILE A 172 -19.40 -18.56 15.79
CA ILE A 172 -18.97 -18.82 14.41
C ILE A 172 -18.13 -20.11 14.33
N GLU A 173 -17.20 -20.32 15.25
CA GLU A 173 -16.36 -21.53 15.33
C GLU A 173 -17.19 -22.82 15.43
N ASN A 174 -18.28 -22.79 16.20
CA ASN A 174 -19.20 -23.92 16.31
C ASN A 174 -19.87 -24.23 14.96
N GLU A 175 -20.38 -23.20 14.28
CA GLU A 175 -21.02 -23.36 12.98
C GLU A 175 -20.03 -23.76 11.88
N LEU A 176 -18.82 -23.18 11.87
CA LEU A 176 -17.75 -23.58 10.96
C LEU A 176 -17.30 -25.02 11.19
N THR A 177 -17.29 -25.49 12.45
CA THR A 177 -16.98 -26.88 12.78
C THR A 177 -18.00 -27.83 12.14
N VAL A 178 -19.28 -27.46 12.13
CA VAL A 178 -20.33 -28.21 11.44
C VAL A 178 -20.16 -28.11 9.92
N ALA A 179 -19.97 -26.91 9.37
CA ALA A 179 -19.82 -26.67 7.94
C ALA A 179 -18.64 -27.44 7.32
N PHE A 180 -17.48 -27.44 7.98
CA PHE A 180 -16.27 -28.11 7.51
C PHE A 180 -16.20 -29.59 7.91
N GLY A 181 -17.04 -30.06 8.85
CA GLY A 181 -16.97 -31.42 9.37
C GLY A 181 -15.68 -31.72 10.14
N ARG A 182 -14.99 -30.68 10.65
CA ARG A 182 -13.75 -30.77 11.44
C ARG A 182 -13.68 -29.63 12.44
N PRO A 183 -12.96 -29.79 13.57
CA PRO A 183 -12.72 -28.69 14.49
C PRO A 183 -12.16 -27.46 13.78
N SER A 184 -12.73 -26.30 14.08
CA SER A 184 -12.41 -25.01 13.48
C SER A 184 -12.19 -23.98 14.58
N LYS A 185 -11.12 -23.19 14.47
CA LYS A 185 -10.83 -22.03 15.31
C LYS A 185 -10.57 -20.80 14.47
N LEU A 186 -10.91 -19.64 15.01
CA LEU A 186 -10.69 -18.35 14.38
C LEU A 186 -9.48 -17.65 14.99
N PHE A 187 -8.64 -17.10 14.13
CA PHE A 187 -7.47 -16.33 14.53
C PHE A 187 -7.49 -14.97 13.85
N LYS A 188 -7.34 -13.90 14.64
CA LYS A 188 -7.35 -12.52 14.14
C LYS A 188 -5.93 -11.96 14.19
N VAL A 189 -5.43 -11.57 13.02
CA VAL A 189 -4.16 -10.82 12.89
C VAL A 189 -4.53 -9.40 12.50
N SER A 190 -4.27 -8.44 13.38
CA SER A 190 -4.57 -7.02 13.22
C SER A 190 -3.29 -6.21 13.00
N VAL A 191 -3.47 -5.09 12.33
CA VAL A 191 -2.46 -4.09 12.05
C VAL A 191 -2.69 -2.94 13.02
N SER A 192 -1.62 -2.50 13.69
CA SER A 192 -1.64 -1.37 14.62
C SER A 192 -1.64 -0.01 13.91
N GLN A 193 -1.22 0.03 12.64
CA GLN A 193 -1.13 1.26 11.84
C GLN A 193 -1.36 0.99 10.35
N ASP A 194 -2.37 1.65 9.79
CA ASP A 194 -2.58 1.68 8.34
C ASP A 194 -1.74 2.80 7.69
N ARG A 195 -0.78 2.40 6.85
CA ARG A 195 0.09 3.27 6.04
C ARG A 195 -0.24 3.18 4.55
N GLY A 196 -1.44 2.73 4.20
CA GLY A 196 -1.93 2.64 2.82
C GLY A 196 -1.32 1.47 2.07
N TYR A 197 -0.75 1.73 0.89
CA TYR A 197 -0.33 0.67 -0.04
C TYR A 197 0.71 -0.28 0.57
N ILE A 198 1.64 0.24 1.38
CA ILE A 198 2.65 -0.60 2.04
C ILE A 198 2.04 -1.55 3.09
N THR A 199 0.97 -1.13 3.78
CA THR A 199 0.20 -1.99 4.69
C THR A 199 -0.59 -3.04 3.92
N ALA A 200 -1.12 -2.71 2.74
CA ALA A 200 -1.78 -3.70 1.87
C ALA A 200 -0.79 -4.80 1.43
N LEU A 201 0.45 -4.45 1.09
CA LEU A 201 1.50 -5.43 0.79
C LEU A 201 1.85 -6.29 2.01
N LEU A 202 1.86 -5.70 3.21
CA LEU A 202 2.07 -6.44 4.47
C LEU A 202 0.94 -7.43 4.73
N LEU A 203 -0.31 -6.99 4.58
CA LEU A 203 -1.49 -7.85 4.73
C LEU A 203 -1.44 -9.01 3.72
N GLY A 204 -1.03 -8.76 2.47
CA GLY A 204 -0.81 -9.83 1.49
C GLY A 204 0.30 -10.81 1.89
N ALA A 205 1.39 -10.34 2.51
CA ALA A 205 2.41 -11.23 3.07
C ALA A 205 1.87 -12.04 4.27
N CYS A 206 1.05 -11.40 5.11
CA CYS A 206 0.37 -12.02 6.23
C CYS A 206 -0.72 -13.00 5.79
N GLU A 207 -1.23 -12.90 4.57
CA GLU A 207 -2.15 -13.88 4.01
C GLU A 207 -1.40 -15.15 3.61
N GLU A 208 -0.28 -15.01 2.88
CA GLU A 208 0.45 -16.12 2.29
C GLU A 208 1.20 -16.97 3.31
N VAL A 209 1.93 -16.36 4.25
CA VAL A 209 2.80 -17.10 5.18
C VAL A 209 1.99 -18.02 6.12
N PRO A 210 0.94 -17.54 6.82
CA PRO A 210 0.02 -18.40 7.55
C PRO A 210 -0.68 -19.46 6.69
N ALA A 211 -1.00 -19.16 5.43
CA ALA A 211 -1.60 -20.13 4.52
C ALA A 211 -0.69 -21.32 4.26
N GLU A 212 0.62 -21.08 4.09
CA GLU A 212 1.64 -22.13 3.97
C GLU A 212 1.76 -22.99 5.24
N LYS A 213 1.33 -22.47 6.40
CA LYS A 213 1.27 -23.20 7.68
C LYS A 213 -0.10 -23.82 7.97
N GLY A 214 -1.01 -23.87 6.99
CA GLY A 214 -2.30 -24.55 7.09
C GLY A 214 -3.44 -23.73 7.69
N LEU A 215 -3.29 -22.41 7.79
CA LEU A 215 -4.43 -21.51 8.05
C LEU A 215 -5.12 -21.12 6.75
N THR A 216 -6.43 -20.89 6.79
CA THR A 216 -7.21 -20.48 5.61
C THR A 216 -7.80 -19.09 5.83
N THR A 217 -7.57 -18.18 4.90
CA THR A 217 -8.12 -16.82 4.97
C THR A 217 -9.64 -16.85 4.83
N LEU A 218 -10.35 -16.35 5.85
CA LEU A 218 -11.81 -16.18 5.79
C LEU A 218 -12.21 -14.79 5.29
N SER A 219 -11.54 -13.76 5.80
CA SER A 219 -11.87 -12.37 5.47
C SER A 219 -10.66 -11.47 5.65
N ILE A 220 -10.54 -10.49 4.75
CA ILE A 220 -9.51 -9.45 4.78
C ILE A 220 -10.20 -8.11 4.98
N PHE A 221 -9.82 -7.39 6.03
CA PHE A 221 -10.22 -6.03 6.33
C PHE A 221 -9.01 -5.10 6.22
N PRO A 222 -9.22 -3.78 6.09
CA PRO A 222 -8.12 -2.82 6.02
C PRO A 222 -7.16 -2.86 7.23
N ASP A 223 -7.67 -3.25 8.40
CA ASP A 223 -6.96 -3.24 9.66
C ASP A 223 -6.71 -4.64 10.24
N HIS A 224 -7.25 -5.72 9.66
CA HIS A 224 -7.02 -7.07 10.13
C HIS A 224 -7.39 -8.17 9.12
N ILE A 225 -6.86 -9.36 9.32
CA ILE A 225 -7.23 -10.60 8.61
C ILE A 225 -7.79 -11.59 9.63
N ILE A 226 -8.86 -12.27 9.25
CA ILE A 226 -9.42 -13.39 10.00
C ILE A 226 -9.05 -14.68 9.27
N PHE A 227 -8.35 -15.55 9.98
CA PHE A 227 -7.98 -16.88 9.55
C PHE A 227 -8.82 -17.93 10.24
N GLU A 228 -9.00 -19.06 9.56
CA GLU A 228 -9.52 -20.29 10.11
C GLU A 228 -8.45 -21.37 10.13
N GLY A 229 -8.42 -22.18 11.19
CA GLY A 229 -7.64 -23.40 11.21
C GLY A 229 -7.86 -24.21 12.49
N ARG A 230 -7.21 -25.36 12.61
CA ARG A 230 -7.30 -26.20 13.83
C ARG A 230 -6.50 -25.63 14.99
N THR A 231 -5.29 -25.16 14.70
CA THR A 231 -4.30 -24.65 15.64
C THR A 231 -3.56 -23.50 15.00
N PHE A 232 -3.19 -22.50 15.80
CA PHE A 232 -2.31 -21.46 15.33
C PHE A 232 -0.89 -22.04 15.15
N PRO A 233 -0.13 -21.65 14.10
CA PRO A 233 1.24 -22.09 13.90
C PRO A 233 2.12 -21.81 15.14
N SER A 234 2.96 -22.77 15.52
CA SER A 234 3.93 -22.61 16.59
C SER A 234 5.20 -21.94 16.07
N GLY A 235 5.70 -20.91 16.77
CA GLY A 235 6.94 -20.20 16.42
C GLY A 235 6.70 -18.75 16.02
N ASP A 236 7.79 -17.98 15.95
CA ASP A 236 7.76 -16.60 15.49
C ASP A 236 7.85 -16.57 13.95
N LEU A 237 6.75 -16.16 13.30
CA LEU A 237 6.70 -16.03 11.83
C LEU A 237 7.14 -14.64 11.34
N THR A 238 7.58 -13.75 12.24
CA THR A 238 7.93 -12.36 11.87
C THR A 238 8.97 -12.31 10.77
N ILE A 239 10.02 -13.13 10.84
CA ILE A 239 11.08 -13.15 9.83
C ILE A 239 10.54 -13.66 8.48
N GLU A 240 9.72 -14.70 8.48
CA GLU A 240 9.10 -15.25 7.27
C GLU A 240 8.15 -14.22 6.61
N ILE A 241 7.33 -13.53 7.43
CA ILE A 241 6.43 -12.46 6.98
C ILE A 241 7.23 -11.27 6.44
N ALA A 242 8.31 -10.87 7.13
CA ALA A 242 9.20 -9.79 6.72
C ALA A 242 9.86 -10.10 5.37
N ALA A 243 10.32 -11.33 5.16
CA ALA A 243 10.87 -11.78 3.89
C ALA A 243 9.84 -11.72 2.76
N ARG A 244 8.63 -12.23 3.01
CA ARG A 244 7.57 -12.20 1.99
C ARG A 244 7.11 -10.78 1.69
N TRP A 245 7.07 -9.91 2.69
CA TRP A 245 6.74 -8.50 2.52
C TRP A 245 7.81 -7.76 1.71
N GLN A 246 9.09 -7.97 2.03
CA GLN A 246 10.21 -7.42 1.27
C GLN A 246 10.16 -7.89 -0.20
N PHE A 247 9.94 -9.19 -0.44
CA PHE A 247 9.79 -9.72 -1.80
C PHE A 247 8.64 -9.04 -2.58
N LYS A 248 7.50 -8.79 -1.92
CA LYS A 248 6.37 -8.07 -2.53
C LYS A 248 6.71 -6.61 -2.83
N ILE A 249 7.41 -5.93 -1.92
CA ILE A 249 7.91 -4.56 -2.11
C ILE A 249 8.85 -4.51 -3.32
N ASP A 250 9.82 -5.43 -3.37
CA ASP A 250 10.79 -5.52 -4.46
C ASP A 250 10.11 -5.85 -5.78
N SER A 251 9.11 -6.72 -5.80
CA SER A 251 8.34 -7.04 -7.00
C SER A 251 7.65 -5.82 -7.61
N VAL A 252 7.16 -4.88 -6.77
CA VAL A 252 6.56 -3.62 -7.25
C VAL A 252 7.61 -2.75 -7.94
N PHE A 253 8.82 -2.66 -7.38
CA PHE A 253 9.90 -1.88 -7.98
C PHE A 253 10.46 -2.54 -9.26
N GLY A 254 10.64 -3.85 -9.25
CA GLY A 254 11.11 -4.62 -10.42
C GLY A 254 10.14 -4.57 -11.60
N GLY A 255 8.82 -4.55 -11.34
CA GLY A 255 7.82 -4.36 -12.39
C GLY A 255 7.78 -2.96 -13.02
N ASN A 256 8.51 -1.98 -12.45
CA ASN A 256 8.44 -0.56 -12.84
C ASN A 256 9.83 0.10 -12.88
N ILE A 257 10.85 -0.63 -13.38
CA ILE A 257 12.24 -0.15 -13.48
C ILE A 257 12.35 1.16 -14.30
N ASP A 258 11.48 1.34 -15.29
CA ASP A 258 11.38 2.56 -16.11
C ASP A 258 11.11 3.83 -15.28
N GLN A 259 10.38 3.71 -14.17
CA GLN A 259 10.11 4.82 -13.26
C GLN A 259 11.27 5.10 -12.28
N LEU A 260 12.17 4.13 -12.11
CA LEU A 260 13.33 4.20 -11.22
C LEU A 260 14.58 4.78 -11.89
N VAL A 261 14.59 4.85 -13.23
CA VAL A 261 15.67 5.40 -14.05
C VAL A 261 15.20 6.69 -14.71
N LYS A 262 15.69 7.84 -14.24
CA LYS A 262 15.20 9.16 -14.67
C LYS A 262 16.25 9.94 -15.43
N ALA A 263 15.90 10.37 -16.65
CA ALA A 263 16.69 11.36 -17.38
C ALA A 263 16.54 12.74 -16.73
N THR A 264 17.66 13.36 -16.38
CA THR A 264 17.70 14.71 -15.79
C THR A 264 18.66 15.61 -16.56
N LYS A 265 18.72 16.91 -16.25
CA LYS A 265 19.74 17.81 -16.82
C LYS A 265 21.18 17.40 -16.47
N ASP A 266 21.34 16.66 -15.37
CA ASP A 266 22.61 16.25 -14.79
C ASP A 266 23.15 14.94 -15.39
N GLY A 267 22.36 14.24 -16.22
CA GLY A 267 22.58 12.86 -16.68
C GLY A 267 21.39 11.95 -16.35
N ILE A 268 21.53 10.64 -16.58
CA ILE A 268 20.55 9.63 -16.17
C ILE A 268 20.84 9.22 -14.73
N LYS A 269 19.84 9.39 -13.85
CA LYS A 269 19.91 9.02 -12.43
C LYS A 269 19.25 7.66 -12.23
N ILE A 270 19.99 6.74 -11.59
CA ILE A 270 19.54 5.38 -11.29
C ILE A 270 19.29 5.27 -9.79
N SER A 271 18.03 5.05 -9.40
CA SER A 271 17.64 4.86 -8.00
C SER A 271 18.37 3.67 -7.36
N GLY A 272 18.68 3.76 -6.06
CA GLY A 272 19.26 2.64 -5.30
C GLY A 272 18.40 1.37 -5.30
N HIS A 273 17.07 1.51 -5.43
CA HIS A 273 16.17 0.36 -5.56
C HIS A 273 16.33 -0.36 -6.91
N ALA A 274 16.60 0.37 -8.01
CA ALA A 274 16.84 -0.25 -9.31
C ALA A 274 18.07 -1.19 -9.29
N VAL A 275 19.11 -0.82 -8.53
CA VAL A 275 20.36 -1.59 -8.38
C VAL A 275 20.12 -2.99 -7.79
N GLN A 276 19.06 -3.16 -6.99
CA GLN A 276 18.74 -4.44 -6.37
C GLN A 276 18.13 -5.45 -7.35
N HIS A 277 17.63 -4.99 -8.50
CA HIS A 277 17.00 -5.82 -9.52
C HIS A 277 18.01 -6.35 -10.56
N ASN A 278 17.48 -6.90 -11.65
CA ASN A 278 18.28 -7.36 -12.77
C ASN A 278 19.00 -6.17 -13.43
N LEU A 279 20.33 -6.16 -13.36
CA LEU A 279 21.15 -5.07 -13.89
C LEU A 279 20.99 -4.90 -15.40
N ASP A 280 20.72 -5.99 -16.14
CA ASP A 280 20.54 -5.92 -17.59
C ASP A 280 19.25 -5.18 -17.97
N GLU A 281 18.17 -5.38 -17.22
CA GLU A 281 16.91 -4.64 -17.41
C GLU A 281 17.10 -3.15 -17.11
N VAL A 282 17.80 -2.83 -16.01
CA VAL A 282 18.15 -1.44 -15.66
C VAL A 282 18.97 -0.78 -16.75
N LEU A 283 20.00 -1.45 -17.25
CA LEU A 283 20.84 -0.94 -18.34
C LEU A 283 20.05 -0.79 -19.64
N GLY A 284 19.11 -1.70 -19.94
CA GLY A 284 18.19 -1.56 -21.07
C GLY A 284 17.36 -0.27 -21.01
N VAL A 285 16.84 0.07 -19.83
CA VAL A 285 16.12 1.35 -19.61
C VAL A 285 17.06 2.55 -19.73
N VAL A 286 18.29 2.47 -19.20
CA VAL A 286 19.30 3.53 -19.35
C VAL A 286 19.58 3.80 -20.82
N VAL A 287 19.82 2.77 -21.63
CA VAL A 287 20.03 2.89 -23.08
C VAL A 287 18.84 3.54 -23.77
N ALA A 288 17.61 3.14 -23.44
CA ALA A 288 16.40 3.77 -23.98
C ALA A 288 16.29 5.26 -23.63
N GLN A 289 16.72 5.67 -22.43
CA GLN A 289 16.76 7.08 -22.02
C GLN A 289 17.89 7.87 -22.71
N LEU A 290 19.04 7.23 -22.96
CA LEU A 290 20.15 7.82 -23.73
C LEU A 290 19.73 8.09 -25.18
N GLU A 291 19.05 7.14 -25.82
CA GLU A 291 18.53 7.33 -27.18
C GLU A 291 17.52 8.48 -27.27
N LYS A 292 16.66 8.65 -26.26
CA LYS A 292 15.77 9.83 -26.17
C LYS A 292 16.56 11.13 -26.05
N LYS A 293 17.64 11.16 -25.28
CA LYS A 293 18.51 12.35 -25.16
C LYS A 293 19.27 12.64 -26.45
N LYS A 294 19.78 11.61 -27.11
CA LYS A 294 20.43 11.68 -28.43
C LYS A 294 19.48 12.28 -29.48
N ALA A 295 18.22 11.83 -29.51
CA ALA A 295 17.20 12.39 -30.40
C ALA A 295 16.86 13.87 -30.09
N GLY A 296 17.07 14.31 -28.85
CA GLY A 296 16.88 15.70 -28.42
C GLY A 296 18.08 16.62 -28.65
N PHE A 297 19.14 16.14 -29.30
CA PHE A 297 20.38 16.89 -29.53
C PHE A 297 20.14 18.21 -30.29
N LYS A 298 20.76 19.29 -29.81
CA LYS A 298 20.81 20.60 -30.48
C LYS A 298 22.20 21.21 -30.33
N LEU A 299 22.86 21.47 -31.46
CA LEU A 299 24.27 21.89 -31.51
C LEU A 299 24.51 23.24 -30.79
N ASP A 300 23.60 24.20 -30.95
CA ASP A 300 23.63 25.51 -30.30
C ASP A 300 23.67 25.43 -28.77
N LYS A 301 22.85 24.55 -28.19
CA LYS A 301 22.82 24.32 -26.74
C LYS A 301 24.12 23.69 -26.24
N VAL A 302 24.61 22.69 -26.97
CA VAL A 302 25.84 21.98 -26.61
C VAL A 302 27.05 22.91 -26.71
N GLN A 303 27.14 23.75 -27.73
CA GLN A 303 28.18 24.77 -27.83
C GLN A 303 28.14 25.79 -26.69
N THR A 304 26.94 26.15 -26.23
CA THR A 304 26.77 27.02 -25.05
C THR A 304 27.34 26.36 -23.79
N ASP A 305 27.06 25.07 -23.57
CA ASP A 305 27.61 24.30 -22.45
C ASP A 305 29.14 24.13 -22.57
N VAL A 306 29.66 23.84 -23.77
CA VAL A 306 31.12 23.75 -24.03
C VAL A 306 31.82 25.07 -23.73
N LYS A 307 31.25 26.21 -24.15
CA LYS A 307 31.80 27.54 -23.86
C LYS A 307 31.82 27.82 -22.36
N LYS A 308 30.70 27.54 -21.67
CA LYS A 308 30.55 27.77 -20.23
C LYS A 308 31.50 26.90 -19.40
N TRP A 309 31.54 25.60 -19.69
CA TRP A 309 32.24 24.64 -18.83
C TRP A 309 33.70 24.43 -19.25
N GLY A 310 34.04 24.63 -20.53
CA GLY A 310 35.40 24.62 -21.03
C GLY A 310 36.04 26.01 -20.95
N GLY A 311 35.57 26.95 -21.78
CA GLY A 311 36.20 28.27 -21.92
C GLY A 311 36.17 29.11 -20.65
N GLU A 312 34.99 29.30 -20.05
CA GLU A 312 34.84 30.21 -18.90
C GLU A 312 35.31 29.60 -17.57
N LYS A 313 35.17 28.28 -17.39
CA LYS A 313 35.50 27.61 -16.12
C LYS A 313 36.86 26.90 -16.08
N ALA A 314 37.26 26.22 -17.16
CA ALA A 314 38.54 25.51 -17.19
C ALA A 314 39.67 26.42 -17.72
N GLY A 315 39.35 27.35 -18.62
CA GLY A 315 40.29 28.31 -19.20
C GLY A 315 40.88 27.86 -20.54
N GLU A 316 41.44 28.81 -21.30
CA GLU A 316 41.98 28.57 -22.65
C GLU A 316 43.22 27.67 -22.66
N GLU A 317 44.04 27.72 -21.61
CA GLU A 317 45.22 26.87 -21.47
C GLU A 317 44.83 25.38 -21.36
N ALA A 318 43.83 25.07 -20.52
CA ALA A 318 43.28 23.72 -20.38
C ALA A 318 42.63 23.22 -21.68
N LEU A 319 41.96 24.10 -22.45
CA LEU A 319 41.41 23.75 -23.76
C LEU A 319 42.51 23.38 -24.77
N THR A 320 43.61 24.12 -24.75
CA THR A 320 44.75 23.88 -25.64
C THR A 320 45.43 22.56 -25.30
N GLU A 321 45.66 22.29 -24.01
CA GLU A 321 46.25 21.04 -23.53
C GLU A 321 45.37 19.82 -23.81
N ALA A 322 44.05 19.95 -23.61
CA ALA A 322 43.08 18.93 -23.97
C ALA A 322 43.09 18.62 -25.49
N ALA A 323 43.13 19.66 -26.33
CA ALA A 323 43.19 19.49 -27.78
C ALA A 323 44.48 18.76 -28.23
N ASN A 324 45.61 19.02 -27.58
CA ASN A 324 46.90 18.37 -27.89
C ASN A 324 46.88 16.85 -27.67
N VAL A 325 46.03 16.36 -26.77
CA VAL A 325 45.84 14.92 -26.49
C VAL A 325 44.58 14.34 -27.15
N GLY A 326 43.97 15.09 -28.07
CA GLY A 326 42.82 14.64 -28.87
C GLY A 326 41.46 14.74 -28.17
N LEU A 327 41.35 15.46 -27.05
CA LEU A 327 40.10 15.71 -26.35
C LEU A 327 39.40 16.93 -26.97
N LEU A 328 38.54 16.66 -27.94
CA LEU A 328 37.77 17.68 -28.65
C LEU A 328 36.32 17.68 -28.16
N PRO A 329 35.66 18.86 -28.12
CA PRO A 329 34.27 18.94 -27.70
C PRO A 329 33.34 18.19 -28.66
N VAL A 330 32.26 17.63 -28.09
CA VAL A 330 31.18 16.99 -28.84
C VAL A 330 30.58 17.92 -29.91
N SER A 331 30.27 17.35 -31.07
CA SER A 331 29.87 18.06 -32.29
C SER A 331 28.66 17.45 -33.00
N ASN A 332 28.29 16.21 -32.67
CA ASN A 332 27.15 15.52 -33.26
C ASN A 332 26.33 14.75 -32.20
N ALA A 333 25.18 14.20 -32.63
CA ALA A 333 24.25 13.53 -31.74
C ALA A 333 24.82 12.24 -31.12
N GLU A 334 25.64 11.48 -31.85
CA GLU A 334 26.25 10.24 -31.34
C GLU A 334 27.27 10.53 -30.25
N GLU A 335 28.16 11.49 -30.49
CA GLU A 335 29.11 12.01 -29.51
C GLU A 335 28.39 12.55 -28.26
N PHE A 336 27.27 13.25 -28.44
CA PHE A 336 26.45 13.72 -27.33
C PHE A 336 25.80 12.60 -26.52
N GLY A 337 25.29 11.56 -27.20
CA GLY A 337 24.75 10.37 -26.52
C GLY A 337 25.79 9.68 -25.65
N LEU A 338 27.02 9.54 -26.17
CA LEU A 338 28.16 9.00 -25.43
C LEU A 338 28.57 9.90 -24.25
N SER A 339 28.59 11.22 -24.44
CA SER A 339 28.83 12.18 -23.36
C SER A 339 27.82 12.02 -22.22
N GLU A 340 26.53 11.88 -22.54
CA GLU A 340 25.49 11.63 -21.54
C GLU A 340 25.63 10.27 -20.86
N ALA A 341 26.11 9.24 -21.58
CA ALA A 341 26.42 7.94 -20.99
C ALA A 341 27.57 8.03 -19.96
N LEU A 342 28.68 8.70 -20.31
CA LEU A 342 29.81 8.94 -19.41
C LEU A 342 29.40 9.75 -18.17
N LYS A 343 28.58 10.78 -18.37
CA LYS A 343 28.02 11.59 -17.29
C LYS A 343 27.14 10.76 -16.35
N SER A 344 26.36 9.84 -16.90
CA SER A 344 25.53 8.91 -16.12
C SER A 344 26.39 7.90 -15.35
N ALA A 345 27.47 7.39 -15.96
CA ALA A 345 28.44 6.53 -15.28
C ALA A 345 29.07 7.25 -14.08
N TYR A 346 29.52 8.49 -14.28
CA TYR A 346 30.07 9.33 -13.21
C TYR A 346 29.07 9.49 -12.05
N LEU A 347 27.82 9.83 -12.35
CA LEU A 347 26.78 9.96 -11.32
C LEU A 347 26.52 8.65 -10.56
N SER A 348 26.59 7.50 -11.23
CA SER A 348 26.38 6.20 -10.60
C SER A 348 27.55 5.84 -9.67
N TYR A 349 28.79 6.00 -10.10
CA TYR A 349 29.97 5.75 -9.25
C TYR A 349 30.03 6.65 -8.02
N ARG A 350 29.57 7.90 -8.13
CA ARG A 350 29.50 8.84 -6.99
C ARG A 350 28.49 8.41 -5.92
N GLN A 351 27.69 7.37 -6.17
CA GLN A 351 26.80 6.74 -5.19
C GLN A 351 27.33 5.39 -4.65
N VAL A 352 28.57 5.00 -4.98
CA VAL A 352 29.25 3.86 -4.34
C VAL A 352 29.64 4.28 -2.92
N GLU A 353 29.53 3.37 -1.95
CA GLU A 353 29.96 3.58 -0.58
C GLU A 353 31.19 2.74 -0.25
N PRO A 354 32.27 3.33 0.33
CA PRO A 354 32.46 4.76 0.61
C PRO A 354 32.57 5.60 -0.68
N GLU A 355 32.20 6.88 -0.58
CA GLU A 355 32.11 7.79 -1.71
C GLU A 355 33.47 7.97 -2.43
N LEU A 356 33.53 7.60 -3.71
CA LEU A 356 34.74 7.70 -4.54
C LEU A 356 35.03 9.14 -4.95
N SER A 357 36.29 9.59 -4.86
CA SER A 357 36.68 10.93 -5.30
C SER A 357 36.51 11.11 -6.82
N PRO A 358 36.35 12.36 -7.34
CA PRO A 358 36.17 12.59 -8.77
C PRO A 358 37.29 12.00 -9.64
N SER A 359 38.54 12.00 -9.17
CA SER A 359 39.67 11.39 -9.89
C SER A 359 39.53 9.87 -9.95
N GLN A 360 39.24 9.22 -8.82
CA GLN A 360 38.99 7.77 -8.75
C GLN A 360 37.83 7.31 -9.65
N VAL A 361 36.77 8.11 -9.74
CA VAL A 361 35.63 7.80 -10.62
C VAL A 361 36.03 7.84 -12.09
N TRP A 362 36.78 8.85 -12.52
CA TRP A 362 37.24 8.96 -13.90
C TRP A 362 38.30 7.90 -14.25
N ASP A 363 39.09 7.45 -13.28
CA ASP A 363 39.97 6.30 -13.43
C ASP A 363 39.19 5.00 -13.64
N ALA A 364 38.11 4.79 -12.88
CA ALA A 364 37.23 3.63 -13.07
C ALA A 364 36.56 3.65 -14.45
N ILE A 365 36.03 4.80 -14.88
CA ILE A 365 35.45 4.98 -16.22
C ILE A 365 36.50 4.67 -17.31
N ALA A 366 37.73 5.15 -17.17
CA ALA A 366 38.79 4.96 -18.15
C ALA A 366 39.16 3.49 -18.41
N LYS A 367 39.03 2.62 -17.38
CA LYS A 367 39.25 1.16 -17.53
C LYS A 367 38.35 0.53 -18.58
N HIS A 368 37.17 1.09 -18.81
CA HIS A 368 36.18 0.56 -19.76
C HIS A 368 36.12 1.37 -21.07
N THR A 369 36.54 2.64 -21.06
CA THR A 369 36.41 3.55 -22.21
C THR A 369 37.68 3.67 -23.05
N GLY A 370 38.81 3.19 -22.54
CA GLY A 370 40.11 3.24 -23.22
C GLY A 370 40.75 4.63 -23.26
N LEU A 371 40.36 5.52 -22.35
CA LEU A 371 41.01 6.83 -22.17
C LEU A 371 42.43 6.64 -21.62
N SER A 372 43.42 7.28 -22.26
CA SER A 372 44.81 7.20 -21.84
C SER A 372 45.08 8.02 -20.56
N GLU A 373 46.21 7.77 -19.90
CA GLU A 373 46.62 8.56 -18.73
C GLU A 373 46.84 10.04 -19.06
N ALA A 374 47.47 10.33 -20.21
CA ALA A 374 47.66 11.71 -20.68
C ALA A 374 46.31 12.42 -20.92
N GLN A 375 45.33 11.71 -21.46
CA GLN A 375 43.97 12.25 -21.64
C GLN A 375 43.28 12.48 -20.30
N ARG A 376 43.41 11.56 -19.33
CA ARG A 376 42.84 11.76 -17.99
C ARG A 376 43.44 12.97 -17.28
N PHE A 377 44.75 13.15 -17.36
CA PHE A 377 45.44 14.30 -16.76
C PHE A 377 44.94 15.62 -17.36
N ALA A 378 44.84 15.69 -18.70
CA ALA A 378 44.31 16.87 -19.38
C ALA A 378 42.82 17.16 -19.07
N LEU A 379 42.05 16.17 -18.59
CA LEU A 379 40.67 16.36 -18.14
C LEU A 379 40.56 16.89 -16.70
N GLU A 380 41.61 16.85 -15.89
CA GLU A 380 41.52 17.25 -14.48
C GLU A 380 41.04 18.70 -14.24
N PRO A 381 41.49 19.71 -15.02
CA PRO A 381 41.05 21.10 -14.87
C PRO A 381 39.55 21.31 -15.15
N PHE A 382 38.92 20.37 -15.85
CA PHE A 382 37.52 20.44 -16.24
C PHE A 382 36.59 19.94 -15.13
N ASP A 383 35.40 20.55 -15.03
CA ASP A 383 34.34 20.09 -14.14
C ASP A 383 34.04 18.60 -14.34
N ALA A 384 34.14 17.83 -13.26
CA ALA A 384 34.13 16.38 -13.29
C ALA A 384 32.82 15.77 -13.78
N GLN A 385 31.70 16.48 -13.63
CA GLN A 385 30.39 15.99 -14.05
C GLN A 385 30.04 16.51 -15.45
N TYR A 386 30.19 17.82 -15.67
CA TYR A 386 29.66 18.50 -16.85
C TYR A 386 30.66 18.59 -17.99
N ALA A 387 31.89 19.05 -17.73
CA ALA A 387 32.85 19.29 -18.81
C ALA A 387 33.58 18.02 -19.23
N ARG A 388 34.07 17.21 -18.29
CA ARG A 388 34.90 16.04 -18.66
C ARG A 388 34.19 15.10 -19.64
N SER A 389 32.89 14.88 -19.44
CA SER A 389 32.07 14.09 -20.37
C SER A 389 31.91 14.72 -21.76
N LEU A 390 31.89 16.05 -21.90
CA LEU A 390 31.77 16.76 -23.18
C LEU A 390 33.06 16.71 -24.02
N PHE A 391 34.22 16.65 -23.38
CA PHE A 391 35.53 16.60 -24.06
C PHE A 391 36.08 15.17 -24.20
N ALA A 392 35.71 14.25 -23.30
CA ALA A 392 36.14 12.86 -23.35
C ALA A 392 35.44 12.04 -24.43
N ALA A 393 34.17 12.34 -24.73
CA ALA A 393 33.31 11.47 -25.56
C ALA A 393 33.95 11.10 -26.92
N LYS A 394 34.62 12.04 -27.60
CA LYS A 394 35.24 11.76 -28.90
C LYS A 394 36.51 10.92 -28.81
N ALA A 395 37.19 10.95 -27.66
CA ALA A 395 38.44 10.21 -27.43
C ALA A 395 38.22 8.78 -26.94
N VAL A 396 36.98 8.41 -26.56
CA VAL A 396 36.62 7.06 -26.14
C VAL A 396 36.71 6.09 -27.32
N THR A 397 37.45 5.00 -27.15
CA THR A 397 37.74 4.03 -28.24
C THR A 397 36.74 2.88 -28.30
N THR A 398 36.08 2.57 -27.18
CA THR A 398 35.12 1.47 -27.06
C THR A 398 33.67 1.89 -27.33
N GLY A 399 33.46 3.15 -27.72
CA GLY A 399 32.13 3.71 -28.00
C GLY A 399 31.18 3.69 -26.79
N ILE A 400 29.88 3.59 -27.07
CA ILE A 400 28.84 3.58 -26.02
C ILE A 400 28.92 2.34 -25.13
N ASP A 401 29.36 1.20 -25.66
CA ASP A 401 29.48 -0.06 -24.92
C ASP A 401 30.48 0.04 -23.77
N GLY A 402 31.55 0.83 -23.94
CA GLY A 402 32.47 1.14 -22.85
C GLY A 402 31.83 1.92 -21.71
N ALA A 403 31.00 2.92 -22.03
CA ALA A 403 30.27 3.69 -21.03
C ALA A 403 29.19 2.84 -20.33
N ILE A 404 28.51 1.95 -21.06
CA ILE A 404 27.56 0.99 -20.49
C ILE A 404 28.27 -0.03 -19.59
N SER A 405 29.48 -0.47 -19.96
CA SER A 405 30.29 -1.37 -19.13
C SER A 405 30.74 -0.69 -17.83
N ALA A 406 31.16 0.58 -17.89
CA ALA A 406 31.45 1.38 -16.69
C ALA A 406 30.20 1.56 -15.80
N LEU A 407 29.03 1.75 -16.40
CA LEU A 407 27.77 1.77 -15.66
C LEU A 407 27.50 0.42 -14.98
N ARG A 408 27.66 -0.70 -15.69
CA ARG A 408 27.49 -2.04 -15.10
C ARG A 408 28.41 -2.24 -13.90
N ASP A 409 29.70 -1.96 -14.04
CA ASP A 409 30.68 -2.04 -12.95
C ASP A 409 30.25 -1.19 -11.74
N SER A 410 29.83 0.06 -11.98
CA SER A 410 29.33 0.92 -10.89
C SER A 410 28.09 0.36 -10.19
N LEU A 411 27.18 -0.31 -10.91
CA LEU A 411 25.98 -0.90 -10.34
C LEU A 411 26.31 -2.17 -9.54
N GLU A 412 27.25 -2.97 -9.99
CA GLU A 412 27.76 -4.14 -9.27
C GLU A 412 28.44 -3.71 -7.96
N LEU A 413 29.30 -2.69 -7.99
CA LEU A 413 29.92 -2.14 -6.79
C LEU A 413 28.88 -1.63 -5.78
N ARG A 414 27.85 -0.91 -6.24
CA ARG A 414 26.74 -0.44 -5.40
C ARG A 414 25.90 -1.57 -4.83
N LYS A 415 25.76 -2.69 -5.55
CA LYS A 415 25.03 -3.87 -5.09
C LYS A 415 25.82 -4.61 -4.02
N ASN A 416 27.12 -4.82 -4.23
CA ASN A 416 28.00 -5.53 -3.33
C ASN A 416 28.24 -4.75 -2.02
N SER A 417 28.46 -3.44 -2.10
CA SER A 417 28.63 -2.58 -0.91
C SER A 417 27.43 -2.62 0.04
N ARG A 418 26.22 -2.83 -0.50
CA ARG A 418 24.99 -2.99 0.28
C ARG A 418 24.78 -4.39 0.84
N GLN A 419 25.23 -5.43 0.14
CA GLN A 419 25.11 -6.82 0.59
C GLN A 419 26.04 -7.12 1.77
N GLU A 420 27.27 -6.59 1.75
CA GLU A 420 28.25 -6.78 2.83
C GLU A 420 27.83 -6.12 4.16
N GLN A 421 26.95 -5.11 4.12
CA GLN A 421 26.46 -4.41 5.32
C GLN A 421 25.24 -5.05 5.99
N LYS A 422 24.45 -5.91 5.31
CA LYS A 422 23.10 -6.29 5.79
C LYS A 422 22.90 -7.72 6.28
N GLY A 423 23.86 -8.63 6.14
CA GLY A 423 23.94 -9.88 6.93
C GLY A 423 22.63 -10.66 7.14
N SER A 424 21.73 -10.70 6.16
CA SER A 424 20.61 -11.64 5.92
C SER A 424 19.83 -11.11 4.70
N ASP A 425 18.97 -11.92 4.06
CA ASP A 425 18.19 -11.49 2.89
C ASP A 425 17.16 -10.38 3.20
N VAL A 426 16.91 -10.06 4.48
CA VAL A 426 15.90 -9.07 4.92
C VAL A 426 16.51 -8.12 5.96
N SER A 427 16.35 -6.81 5.80
CA SER A 427 16.93 -5.87 6.77
C SER A 427 16.27 -5.98 8.15
N GLN A 428 17.05 -5.77 9.22
CA GLN A 428 16.53 -5.70 10.59
C GLN A 428 15.42 -4.66 10.73
N GLU A 429 15.48 -3.57 9.96
CA GLU A 429 14.46 -2.51 9.91
C GLU A 429 13.08 -3.04 9.48
N ILE A 430 13.04 -3.96 8.51
CA ILE A 430 11.79 -4.53 8.00
C ILE A 430 11.23 -5.53 9.01
N ILE A 431 12.09 -6.35 9.63
CA ILE A 431 11.71 -7.28 10.70
C ILE A 431 11.11 -6.50 11.88
N ASP A 432 11.78 -5.43 12.31
CA ASP A 432 11.31 -4.54 13.38
C ASP A 432 9.98 -3.87 13.01
N ALA A 433 9.81 -3.47 11.75
CA ALA A 433 8.56 -2.88 11.27
C ALA A 433 7.39 -3.89 11.36
N VAL A 434 7.58 -5.14 10.95
CA VAL A 434 6.56 -6.20 11.09
C VAL A 434 6.18 -6.39 12.57
N ASN A 435 7.16 -6.50 13.47
CA ASN A 435 6.95 -6.64 14.92
C ASN A 435 6.16 -5.46 15.53
N ARG A 436 6.33 -4.25 15.00
CA ARG A 436 5.60 -3.07 15.47
C ARG A 436 4.21 -2.98 14.89
N THR A 437 4.06 -3.36 13.62
CA THR A 437 2.83 -3.19 12.86
C THR A 437 1.82 -4.30 13.11
N LEU A 438 2.22 -5.55 13.30
CA LEU A 438 1.28 -6.66 13.54
C LEU A 438 1.07 -6.89 15.03
N ASN A 439 -0.16 -7.21 15.42
CA ASN A 439 -0.47 -7.72 16.76
C ASN A 439 -0.19 -9.25 16.86
N TRP A 440 0.90 -9.70 16.24
CA TRP A 440 1.29 -11.10 16.22
C TRP A 440 1.57 -11.58 17.65
N GLN A 441 1.03 -12.76 18.03
CA GLN A 441 1.15 -13.26 19.40
C GLN A 441 2.58 -13.67 19.72
N VAL A 442 3.28 -12.80 20.44
CA VAL A 442 4.09 -12.98 21.65
C VAL A 442 4.24 -11.54 22.15
N ALA A 443 3.77 -11.25 23.37
CA ALA A 443 3.76 -9.94 24.01
C ALA A 443 4.60 -8.89 23.28
N SER A 444 3.97 -8.09 22.41
CA SER A 444 4.61 -6.90 21.84
C SER A 444 5.01 -6.06 23.04
N VAL A 445 6.31 -6.02 23.37
CA VAL A 445 6.82 -5.11 24.38
C VAL A 445 6.61 -3.72 23.80
N LEU A 446 5.57 -3.04 24.28
CA LEU A 446 5.36 -1.64 23.99
C LEU A 446 6.53 -0.91 24.65
N LYS A 447 7.47 -0.42 23.83
CA LYS A 447 8.59 0.41 24.30
C LYS A 447 8.12 1.85 24.49
N GLY A 448 7.04 2.03 25.26
CA GLY A 448 6.35 3.30 25.42
C GLY A 448 7.27 4.42 25.91
N ASP A 449 8.15 4.10 26.86
CA ASP A 449 9.12 5.05 27.41
C ASP A 449 10.14 5.48 26.35
N GLU A 450 10.68 4.54 25.54
CA GLU A 450 11.62 4.87 24.46
C GLU A 450 10.94 5.71 23.35
N GLU A 451 9.68 5.40 23.02
CA GLU A 451 8.90 6.18 22.05
C GLU A 451 8.63 7.60 22.59
N LEU A 452 8.28 7.73 23.87
CA LEU A 452 8.05 9.03 24.50
C LEU A 452 9.35 9.85 24.58
N ASP A 453 10.46 9.25 24.98
CA ASP A 453 11.77 9.90 25.04
C ASP A 453 12.23 10.36 23.65
N ALA A 454 12.09 9.51 22.63
CA ALA A 454 12.41 9.88 21.26
C ALA A 454 11.50 10.99 20.74
N TYR A 455 10.22 10.99 21.14
CA TYR A 455 9.29 12.05 20.82
C TYR A 455 9.67 13.38 21.49
N VAL A 456 10.05 13.38 22.77
CA VAL A 456 10.46 14.56 23.55
C VAL A 456 11.79 15.14 23.06
N ASN A 457 12.75 14.28 22.71
CA ASN A 457 14.09 14.71 22.31
C ASN A 457 14.20 15.05 20.81
N ALA A 458 13.24 14.62 19.98
CA ALA A 458 13.26 14.92 18.56
C ALA A 458 13.13 16.41 18.25
N ASN A 459 13.81 16.86 17.20
CA ASN A 459 13.61 18.19 16.65
C ASN A 459 12.25 18.26 15.94
N PRO A 460 11.33 19.14 16.38
CA PRO A 460 9.99 19.20 15.82
C PRO A 460 9.93 19.67 14.36
N ARG A 461 10.99 20.32 13.86
CA ARG A 461 11.15 20.71 12.45
C ARG A 461 11.54 19.57 11.52
N GLN A 462 11.98 18.47 12.10
CA GLN A 462 12.52 17.29 11.43
C GLN A 462 11.57 16.10 11.50
N ARG A 463 10.36 16.25 12.06
CA ARG A 463 9.41 15.15 12.18
C ARG A 463 8.00 15.55 11.76
N CYS A 464 7.45 14.80 10.80
CA CYS A 464 6.00 14.73 10.58
C CYS A 464 5.42 13.93 11.75
N SER A 465 4.89 14.60 12.77
CA SER A 465 4.16 13.93 13.85
C SER A 465 2.95 13.21 13.27
N LEU A 466 2.87 11.92 13.64
CA LEU A 466 1.69 11.13 13.99
C LEU A 466 1.99 9.60 13.90
N GLY A 467 3.18 9.20 13.44
CA GLY A 467 3.68 7.81 13.51
C GLY A 467 4.57 7.54 14.74
N SER A 468 5.02 6.27 14.88
CA SER A 468 5.98 5.87 15.92
C SER A 468 7.25 6.73 15.85
N THR A 469 7.68 7.29 16.97
CA THR A 469 8.84 8.20 17.11
C THR A 469 10.19 7.49 17.15
N TYR A 470 10.24 6.24 16.74
CA TYR A 470 11.43 5.41 16.79
C TYR A 470 12.25 5.52 15.49
N GLY A 471 13.54 5.86 15.61
CA GLY A 471 14.50 5.90 14.50
C GLY A 471 14.81 7.29 13.95
N GLU A 472 15.82 7.36 13.09
CA GLU A 472 16.19 8.56 12.34
C GLU A 472 15.17 8.84 11.22
N THR A 473 15.05 10.11 10.85
CA THR A 473 14.14 10.58 9.80
C THR A 473 14.92 11.30 8.73
N ASP A 474 14.64 10.99 7.47
CA ASP A 474 15.33 11.55 6.31
C ASP A 474 14.42 12.42 5.46
N ASP A 475 15.04 13.32 4.68
CA ASP A 475 14.34 14.18 3.73
C ASP A 475 13.64 13.33 2.65
N VAL A 476 12.32 13.46 2.54
CA VAL A 476 11.50 12.77 1.53
C VAL A 476 11.62 13.51 0.21
N ALA A 477 12.55 13.07 -0.64
CA ALA A 477 12.82 13.69 -1.94
C ALA A 477 11.78 13.38 -3.02
N SER A 478 11.06 12.26 -2.92
CA SER A 478 10.13 11.77 -3.95
C SER A 478 8.72 11.54 -3.40
N MET A 479 7.74 12.23 -3.96
CA MET A 479 6.31 12.09 -3.64
C MET A 479 5.53 11.71 -4.89
N PRO A 480 4.38 11.04 -4.76
CA PRO A 480 3.45 10.87 -5.87
C PRO A 480 3.05 12.23 -6.46
N ILE A 481 2.83 12.25 -7.77
CA ILE A 481 2.47 13.48 -8.50
C ILE A 481 1.16 14.04 -7.95
N GLY A 482 1.16 15.34 -7.62
CA GLY A 482 -0.02 16.02 -7.07
C GLY A 482 -0.17 15.87 -5.54
N THR A 483 0.68 15.12 -4.86
CA THR A 483 0.64 15.00 -3.39
C THR A 483 1.56 16.03 -2.72
N LYS A 484 1.02 16.79 -1.76
CA LYS A 484 1.81 17.58 -0.81
C LYS A 484 1.72 16.94 0.57
N VAL A 485 2.85 16.57 1.15
CA VAL A 485 2.92 16.23 2.58
C VAL A 485 3.10 17.53 3.34
N GLN A 486 2.11 17.85 4.15
CA GLN A 486 2.22 18.90 5.16
C GLN A 486 2.69 18.24 6.46
N VAL A 487 3.80 18.76 6.99
CA VAL A 487 4.37 18.30 8.25
C VAL A 487 3.52 18.88 9.36
N PHE A 488 2.79 18.02 10.06
CA PHE A 488 2.14 18.39 11.30
C PHE A 488 3.06 17.96 12.43
N SER A 489 3.51 18.89 13.25
CA SER A 489 4.10 18.58 14.55
C SER A 489 3.48 19.52 15.55
N ASN A 490 2.85 18.95 16.57
CA ASN A 490 2.30 19.63 17.74
C ASN A 490 3.37 20.42 18.53
N ARG A 491 4.65 20.21 18.22
CA ARG A 491 5.80 20.92 18.80
C ARG A 491 6.38 22.01 17.87
N LEU A 492 5.77 22.29 16.71
CA LEU A 492 6.19 23.40 15.85
C LEU A 492 5.79 24.75 16.47
N PRO A 493 6.72 25.71 16.64
CA PRO A 493 6.37 27.03 17.14
C PRO A 493 5.46 27.76 16.13
N GLY A 494 4.38 28.36 16.63
CA GLY A 494 3.49 29.20 15.83
C GLY A 494 4.22 30.40 15.22
N GLY A 495 3.87 30.78 13.98
CA GLY A 495 4.42 31.97 13.33
C GLY A 495 5.77 31.77 12.61
N MET A 496 6.20 30.53 12.38
CA MET A 496 7.42 30.27 11.60
C MET A 496 7.28 30.73 10.13
N ASN A 497 8.26 31.52 9.68
CA ASN A 497 8.47 31.86 8.28
C ASN A 497 9.25 30.73 7.59
N GLY A 498 8.53 29.80 6.95
CA GLY A 498 9.10 28.73 6.14
C GLY A 498 8.33 27.42 6.31
N ASP A 499 8.03 26.75 5.19
CA ASP A 499 7.44 25.41 5.23
C ASP A 499 8.41 24.43 5.93
N PRO A 500 7.95 23.56 6.83
CA PRO A 500 8.82 22.58 7.48
C PRO A 500 9.46 21.64 6.43
N ARG A 501 10.69 21.16 6.71
CA ARG A 501 11.33 20.17 5.84
C ARG A 501 10.57 18.85 5.91
N ARG A 502 10.33 18.25 4.75
CA ARG A 502 9.58 17.00 4.62
C ARG A 502 10.46 15.85 5.07
N GLN A 503 10.29 15.40 6.29
CA GLN A 503 11.06 14.29 6.83
C GLN A 503 10.17 13.15 7.28
N ALA A 504 10.53 11.92 6.94
CA ALA A 504 9.79 10.73 7.31
C ALA A 504 10.72 9.59 7.70
N ASP A 505 10.19 8.66 8.49
CA ASP A 505 10.89 7.41 8.80
C ASP A 505 11.07 6.55 7.53
N PRO A 506 12.07 5.65 7.49
CA PRO A 506 12.38 4.85 6.32
C PRO A 506 11.18 4.09 5.73
N MET A 507 10.30 3.53 6.59
CA MET A 507 9.13 2.78 6.15
C MET A 507 8.06 3.67 5.51
N THR A 508 7.85 4.87 6.06
CA THR A 508 6.95 5.85 5.46
C THR A 508 7.50 6.39 4.14
N SER A 509 8.81 6.67 4.08
CA SER A 509 9.50 7.06 2.84
C SER A 509 9.37 5.99 1.76
N LEU A 510 9.57 4.72 2.12
CA LEU A 510 9.36 3.57 1.25
C LEU A 510 7.90 3.48 0.77
N GLY A 511 6.92 3.71 1.65
CA GLY A 511 5.50 3.76 1.30
C GLY A 511 5.20 4.81 0.23
N TYR A 512 5.75 6.03 0.36
CA TYR A 512 5.58 7.08 -0.65
C TYR A 512 6.27 6.73 -1.98
N GLN A 513 7.44 6.09 -1.93
CA GLN A 513 8.13 5.63 -3.14
C GLN A 513 7.33 4.54 -3.85
N LEU A 514 6.79 3.56 -3.12
CA LEU A 514 5.92 2.52 -3.66
C LEU A 514 4.66 3.10 -4.28
N MET A 515 4.07 4.12 -3.66
CA MET A 515 2.94 4.86 -4.24
C MET A 515 3.35 5.62 -5.51
N THR A 516 4.57 6.16 -5.57
CA THR A 516 5.07 6.87 -6.75
C THR A 516 5.32 5.92 -7.93
N VAL A 517 5.77 4.69 -7.63
CA VAL A 517 6.23 3.71 -8.62
C VAL A 517 5.14 2.70 -9.02
N GLY A 518 4.49 2.10 -8.03
CA GLY A 518 3.59 0.96 -8.21
C GLY A 518 2.12 1.30 -8.40
N ALA A 519 1.68 2.46 -7.94
CA ALA A 519 0.33 2.92 -8.20
C ALA A 519 0.36 3.75 -9.48
N PHE A 520 -0.27 3.23 -10.54
CA PHE A 520 -0.66 4.00 -11.72
C PHE A 520 -1.68 5.06 -11.33
N PHE A 521 -1.28 6.04 -10.51
CA PHE A 521 -2.11 7.17 -10.19
C PHE A 521 -2.43 7.86 -11.51
N PRO A 522 -3.71 7.99 -11.88
CA PRO A 522 -4.08 8.76 -13.05
C PRO A 522 -3.45 10.15 -12.89
N ALA A 523 -2.80 10.64 -13.95
CA ALA A 523 -2.17 11.95 -13.94
C ALA A 523 -3.16 12.99 -13.40
N VAL A 524 -2.94 13.44 -12.17
CA VAL A 524 -3.93 14.24 -11.45
C VAL A 524 -4.13 15.56 -12.20
N LYS A 525 -5.34 15.76 -12.72
CA LYS A 525 -5.74 17.02 -13.35
C LYS A 525 -5.89 18.09 -12.29
N LYS A 526 -4.83 18.82 -11.94
CA LYS A 526 -4.86 20.06 -11.13
C LYS A 526 -5.80 20.08 -9.90
N ASP A 527 -6.19 18.93 -9.35
CA ASP A 527 -7.00 18.89 -8.15
C ASP A 527 -6.12 19.36 -6.98
N PRO A 528 -6.67 20.13 -6.04
CA PRO A 528 -5.93 20.50 -4.84
C PRO A 528 -5.46 19.21 -4.14
N PRO A 529 -4.22 19.18 -3.63
CA PRO A 529 -3.66 18.00 -2.99
C PRO A 529 -4.58 17.51 -1.87
N PHE A 530 -4.82 16.20 -1.80
CA PHE A 530 -5.45 15.60 -0.63
C PHE A 530 -4.45 15.63 0.53
N TYR A 531 -4.88 16.17 1.66
CA TYR A 531 -4.11 16.27 2.89
C TYR A 531 -4.46 15.14 3.86
N LEU A 532 -3.49 14.79 4.72
CA LEU A 532 -3.53 13.92 5.91
C LEU A 532 -3.33 12.41 5.71
N HIS A 533 -2.10 11.96 6.02
CA HIS A 533 -1.90 10.71 6.77
C HIS A 533 -1.92 11.04 8.26
N LEU A 534 -3.05 10.78 8.93
CA LEU A 534 -3.10 10.71 10.39
C LEU A 534 -2.81 9.26 10.79
N ALA A 535 -1.66 9.04 11.39
CA ALA A 535 -1.43 7.83 12.16
C ALA A 535 -1.70 8.12 13.65
N LEU A 536 -2.09 7.12 14.42
CA LEU A 536 -2.18 7.26 15.87
C LEU A 536 -1.06 6.44 16.52
N PRO A 537 -0.61 6.79 17.74
CA PRO A 537 0.32 5.96 18.50
C PRO A 537 -0.14 4.52 18.62
N LYS A 538 0.80 3.58 18.72
CA LYS A 538 0.52 2.14 18.85
C LYS A 538 -0.40 1.90 20.06
N GLY A 539 -1.53 1.21 19.84
CA GLY A 539 -2.53 0.94 20.88
C GLY A 539 -3.68 1.95 20.95
N SER A 540 -3.67 2.99 20.11
CA SER A 540 -4.79 3.92 20.00
C SER A 540 -6.01 3.25 19.35
N SER A 541 -7.21 3.58 19.84
CA SER A 541 -8.44 3.01 19.30
C SER A 541 -8.70 3.48 17.85
N PRO A 542 -9.08 2.58 16.92
CA PRO A 542 -9.60 2.97 15.60
C PRO A 542 -10.77 3.96 15.66
N ASP A 543 -11.55 3.93 16.74
CA ASP A 543 -12.63 4.91 16.97
C ASP A 543 -12.09 6.33 17.14
N LEU A 544 -10.88 6.52 17.70
CA LEU A 544 -10.27 7.83 17.87
C LEU A 544 -9.93 8.46 16.51
N LEU A 545 -9.42 7.64 15.57
CA LEU A 545 -9.15 8.07 14.20
C LEU A 545 -10.44 8.43 13.46
N ARG A 546 -11.51 7.64 13.65
CA ARG A 546 -12.84 7.96 13.08
C ARG A 546 -13.37 9.27 13.65
N MET A 547 -13.39 9.42 14.98
CA MET A 547 -13.85 10.63 15.67
C MET A 547 -13.09 11.87 15.18
N TRP A 548 -11.77 11.75 14.99
CA TRP A 548 -10.95 12.84 14.49
C TRP A 548 -11.24 13.18 13.02
N ARG A 549 -11.41 12.17 12.16
CA ARG A 549 -11.82 12.38 10.75
C ARG A 549 -13.20 13.01 10.64
N ASP A 550 -14.15 12.58 11.47
CA ASP A 550 -15.50 13.14 11.49
C ASP A 550 -15.50 14.58 11.99
N TRP A 551 -14.67 14.89 13.00
CA TRP A 551 -14.47 16.25 13.48
C TRP A 551 -13.80 17.15 12.44
N LEU A 552 -12.78 16.67 11.71
CA LEU A 552 -12.15 17.44 10.63
C LEU A 552 -13.13 17.77 9.51
N LYS A 553 -14.01 16.82 9.16
CA LYS A 553 -15.10 17.06 8.21
C LYS A 553 -16.07 18.11 8.74
N ASP A 554 -16.54 17.96 9.99
CA ASP A 554 -17.44 18.92 10.65
C ASP A 554 -16.82 20.32 10.70
N LYS A 555 -15.53 20.45 11.00
CA LYS A 555 -14.82 21.74 10.98
C LYS A 555 -14.54 22.28 9.59
N ALA A 556 -14.28 21.45 8.59
CA ALA A 556 -14.21 21.90 7.21
C ALA A 556 -15.56 22.46 6.73
N ASP A 557 -16.67 21.84 7.17
CA ASP A 557 -18.02 22.24 6.81
C ASP A 557 -18.50 23.51 7.56
N THR A 558 -18.01 23.74 8.79
CA THR A 558 -18.51 24.81 9.68
C THR A 558 -17.57 26.01 9.85
N ASN A 559 -16.31 25.94 9.41
CA ASN A 559 -15.31 26.98 9.64
C ASN A 559 -15.06 27.82 8.38
N ALA A 560 -15.94 28.78 8.11
CA ALA A 560 -15.94 29.62 6.90
C ALA A 560 -14.70 30.52 6.73
N ASP A 561 -13.95 30.80 7.81
CA ASP A 561 -12.89 31.83 7.83
C ASP A 561 -11.45 31.29 7.85
N GLY A 562 -11.22 29.97 7.79
CA GLY A 562 -9.88 29.40 7.62
C GLY A 562 -8.88 29.71 8.76
N GLY A 563 -9.33 29.65 10.02
CA GLY A 563 -8.49 29.91 11.20
C GLY A 563 -7.83 28.66 11.82
N THR A 564 -6.69 28.86 12.48
CA THR A 564 -5.94 27.82 13.19
C THR A 564 -6.66 27.25 14.42
N VAL A 565 -6.75 25.92 14.50
CA VAL A 565 -7.37 25.20 15.64
C VAL A 565 -6.31 24.47 16.46
N SER A 566 -6.43 24.56 17.79
CA SER A 566 -5.50 23.93 18.75
C SER A 566 -6.19 22.89 19.63
N VAL A 567 -5.50 21.80 19.96
CA VAL A 567 -5.95 20.72 20.87
C VAL A 567 -4.97 20.59 22.04
N ASN A 568 -5.50 20.49 23.27
CA ASN A 568 -4.72 20.22 24.47
C ASN A 568 -4.62 18.71 24.74
N GLU A 569 -3.57 18.09 24.20
CA GLU A 569 -3.34 16.64 24.31
C GLU A 569 -3.05 16.19 25.74
N LEU A 570 -2.41 17.03 26.57
CA LEU A 570 -2.10 16.68 27.96
C LEU A 570 -3.37 16.46 28.78
N LYS A 571 -4.37 17.32 28.57
CA LYS A 571 -5.69 17.19 29.20
C LYS A 571 -6.45 15.96 28.70
N LEU A 572 -6.35 15.65 27.40
CA LEU A 572 -6.93 14.43 26.84
C LEU A 572 -6.33 13.18 27.49
N TYR A 573 -5.00 13.10 27.60
CA TYR A 573 -4.34 11.92 28.18
C TYR A 573 -4.52 11.79 29.69
N LEU A 574 -4.54 12.91 30.43
CA LEU A 574 -4.66 12.89 31.89
C LEU A 574 -6.11 12.81 32.39
N GLU A 575 -7.04 13.47 31.68
CA GLU A 575 -8.41 13.70 32.17
C GLU A 575 -9.47 13.08 31.26
N ASN A 576 -9.07 12.46 30.14
CA ASN A 576 -9.98 11.92 29.11
C ASN A 576 -10.98 12.97 28.59
N ALA A 577 -10.58 14.24 28.57
CA ALA A 577 -11.40 15.38 28.19
C ALA A 577 -10.74 16.17 27.04
N MET A 578 -11.48 16.38 25.95
CA MET A 578 -11.02 17.21 24.82
C MET A 578 -11.47 18.66 24.98
N GLU A 579 -10.50 19.58 24.95
CA GLU A 579 -10.74 21.02 24.95
C GLU A 579 -10.11 21.65 23.71
N TYR A 580 -10.90 22.40 22.94
CA TYR A 580 -10.48 23.08 21.72
C TYR A 580 -10.49 24.59 21.95
N LYS A 581 -9.39 25.28 21.63
CA LYS A 581 -9.34 26.75 21.64
C LYS A 581 -9.27 27.30 20.21
N SER A 582 -10.09 28.31 19.91
CA SER A 582 -10.02 29.12 18.69
C SER A 582 -9.29 30.44 18.96
N LYS A 583 -8.69 31.03 17.93
CA LYS A 583 -7.74 32.16 18.04
C LYS A 583 -8.30 33.48 18.59
N TYR A 584 -9.59 33.57 18.95
CA TYR A 584 -10.18 34.80 19.49
C TYR A 584 -10.16 34.93 21.02
N LEU A 585 -9.61 33.94 21.73
CA LEU A 585 -9.49 33.98 23.20
C LEU A 585 -8.11 33.45 23.62
N MET A 586 -7.08 34.29 23.56
CA MET A 586 -5.86 34.08 24.35
C MET A 586 -5.77 35.15 25.42
N ASP A 587 -5.94 34.70 26.66
CA ASP A 587 -5.63 35.46 27.87
C ASP A 587 -4.12 35.28 28.16
N GLU A 588 -3.45 36.32 28.65
CA GLU A 588 -1.98 36.46 28.73
C GLU A 588 -1.28 35.52 29.75
N THR A 589 -1.96 34.49 30.25
CA THR A 589 -1.48 33.66 31.37
C THR A 589 -1.10 32.21 31.03
N ASP A 590 -1.30 31.76 29.78
CA ASP A 590 -0.95 30.38 29.38
C ASP A 590 0.55 30.23 29.08
N LYS A 591 1.28 29.56 30.00
CA LYS A 591 2.74 29.28 29.91
C LYS A 591 3.17 28.34 28.77
N TYR A 592 2.24 27.83 27.95
CA TYR A 592 2.55 26.98 26.80
C TYR A 592 1.63 27.32 25.63
N PRO A 593 2.18 27.65 24.43
CA PRO A 593 1.36 28.04 23.30
C PRO A 593 0.57 26.84 22.75
N PRO A 594 -0.74 26.99 22.48
CA PRO A 594 -1.55 25.97 21.84
C PRO A 594 -1.16 25.68 20.38
N LEU A 595 -1.50 24.47 19.96
CA LEU A 595 -1.32 23.82 18.65
C LEU A 595 -1.87 24.67 17.48
N VAL A 596 -1.10 24.90 16.41
CA VAL A 596 -1.47 25.86 15.34
C VAL A 596 -1.57 25.14 13.98
N LEU A 597 -2.78 24.96 13.45
CA LEU A 597 -3.04 24.33 12.13
C LEU A 597 -3.38 25.37 11.05
N LYS A 598 -2.51 25.60 10.06
CA LYS A 598 -2.86 26.39 8.86
C LYS A 598 -3.54 25.54 7.80
#